data_AF-A0A126P7H0-F1
#
_entry.id   AF-A0A126P7H0-F1
#
_cell.length_a   1.000
_cell.length_b   1.000
_cell.length_c   1.000
_cell.angle_alpha   90.00
_cell.angle_beta   90.00
_cell.angle_gamma   90.00
#
_symmetry.space_group_name_H-M   'P 1'
#
loop_
_entity.id
_entity.type
_entity.pdbx_description
1 polymer ?
#
loop_
_entity_poly.entity_id
_entity_poly.type
_entity_poly.pdbx_seq_one_letter_code
_entity_poly.pdbx_strand_id
1 'polypeptide(L)'
;MQRFAKGAGLSPEVLNARDPGAFAEELGALMRLVAIELKSLLSARAESKRIARSSNQTMIQAEGNNPLKFSPTIDDAMRLIFGRTTAGYLNAELAFEESFKDLKAHQIKTYSAMQHALRMLVEDLDPQAVAESMAPDRGLEALIGSRKAKMWDTYVARWEAKTAPFEDGLVDAFMLYFAECYDRGGK
;
A
#
# COMPACT_ATOMS: atom_id res chain seq x y z
N MET A 1 25.63 -9.29 -27.03
CA MET A 1 24.63 -10.39 -26.99
C MET A 1 24.86 -11.39 -25.87
N GLN A 2 25.94 -12.16 -25.86
CA GLN A 2 26.14 -13.26 -24.87
C GLN A 2 26.02 -12.83 -23.40
N ARG A 3 26.59 -11.68 -23.02
CA ARG A 3 26.50 -11.18 -21.64
C ARG A 3 25.07 -10.82 -21.23
N PHE A 4 24.29 -10.25 -22.16
CA PHE A 4 22.88 -9.98 -21.92
C PHE A 4 22.09 -11.29 -21.78
N ALA A 5 22.27 -12.26 -22.69
CA ALA A 5 21.60 -13.55 -22.62
C ALA A 5 21.84 -14.24 -21.27
N LYS A 6 23.09 -14.23 -20.78
CA LYS A 6 23.45 -14.73 -19.45
C LYS A 6 22.68 -14.00 -18.34
N GLY A 7 22.65 -12.66 -18.36
CA GLY A 7 21.95 -11.86 -17.34
C GLY A 7 20.42 -12.04 -17.37
N ALA A 8 19.85 -12.27 -18.54
CA ALA A 8 18.42 -12.51 -18.73
C ALA A 8 17.99 -13.97 -18.52
N GLY A 9 18.93 -14.91 -18.26
CA GLY A 9 18.63 -16.33 -18.14
C GLY A 9 18.20 -17.01 -19.45
N LEU A 10 18.64 -16.47 -20.60
CA LEU A 10 18.29 -16.95 -21.93
C LEU A 10 19.44 -17.73 -22.58
N SER A 11 19.11 -18.70 -23.45
CA SER A 11 20.11 -19.29 -24.35
C SER A 11 20.62 -18.20 -25.32
N PRO A 12 21.95 -18.08 -25.54
CA PRO A 12 22.50 -17.12 -26.49
C PRO A 12 21.96 -17.29 -27.92
N GLU A 13 21.56 -18.51 -28.29
CA GLU A 13 21.04 -18.84 -29.62
C GLU A 13 19.79 -18.04 -29.98
N VAL A 14 18.98 -17.69 -28.98
CA VAL A 14 17.75 -16.87 -29.14
C VAL A 14 18.08 -15.47 -29.67
N LEU A 15 19.30 -14.97 -29.44
CA LEU A 15 19.72 -13.62 -29.84
C LEU A 15 20.66 -13.61 -31.05
N ASN A 16 20.99 -14.77 -31.64
CA ASN A 16 22.01 -14.86 -32.70
C ASN A 16 21.64 -14.09 -33.97
N ALA A 17 20.35 -13.99 -34.30
CA ALA A 17 19.86 -13.29 -35.49
C ALA A 17 19.63 -11.79 -35.28
N ARG A 18 19.82 -11.27 -34.06
CA ARG A 18 19.56 -9.87 -33.71
C ARG A 18 20.78 -9.01 -34.00
N ASP A 19 20.58 -7.87 -34.64
CA ASP A 19 21.61 -6.84 -34.75
C ASP A 19 21.96 -6.29 -33.35
N PRO A 20 23.25 -6.25 -32.95
CA PRO A 20 23.67 -5.73 -31.64
C PRO A 20 23.26 -4.29 -31.36
N GLY A 21 23.28 -3.41 -32.36
CA GLY A 21 22.96 -1.99 -32.21
C GLY A 21 21.47 -1.78 -31.99
N ALA A 22 20.64 -2.30 -32.89
CA ALA A 22 19.18 -2.23 -32.79
C ALA A 22 18.66 -2.87 -31.50
N PHE A 23 19.27 -3.98 -31.07
CA PHE A 23 18.93 -4.61 -29.81
C PHE A 23 19.25 -3.74 -28.59
N ALA A 24 20.41 -3.09 -28.58
CA ALA A 24 20.81 -2.22 -27.49
C ALA A 24 19.89 -0.98 -27.41
N GLU A 25 19.50 -0.42 -28.55
CA GLU A 25 18.54 0.68 -28.63
C GLU A 25 17.16 0.27 -28.10
N GLU A 26 16.64 -0.88 -28.52
CA GLU A 26 15.38 -1.43 -28.04
C GLU A 26 15.39 -1.67 -26.52
N LEU A 27 16.46 -2.28 -26.00
CA LEU A 27 16.61 -2.50 -24.56
C LEU A 27 16.70 -1.18 -23.78
N GLY A 28 17.39 -0.18 -24.32
CA GLY A 28 17.45 1.15 -23.74
C GLY A 28 16.07 1.81 -23.66
N ALA A 29 15.27 1.68 -24.72
CA ALA A 29 13.91 2.19 -24.78
C ALA A 29 12.97 1.46 -23.80
N LEU A 30 13.01 0.12 -23.76
CA LEU A 30 12.25 -0.69 -22.81
C LEU A 30 12.63 -0.34 -21.37
N MET A 31 13.93 -0.17 -21.11
CA MET A 31 14.37 0.16 -19.76
C MET A 31 13.93 1.54 -19.33
N ARG A 32 13.98 2.52 -20.24
CA ARG A 32 13.43 3.85 -19.97
C ARG A 32 11.95 3.76 -19.63
N LEU A 33 11.16 3.00 -20.40
CA LEU A 33 9.74 2.79 -20.12
C LEU A 33 9.51 2.19 -18.73
N VAL A 34 10.21 1.10 -18.39
CA VAL A 34 10.08 0.46 -17.08
C VAL A 34 10.44 1.44 -15.95
N ALA A 35 11.49 2.24 -16.11
CA ALA A 35 11.89 3.23 -15.11
C ALA A 35 10.84 4.36 -14.95
N ILE A 36 10.18 4.78 -16.03
CA ILE A 36 9.05 5.74 -15.99
C ILE A 36 7.90 5.16 -15.17
N GLU A 37 7.44 3.96 -15.53
CA GLU A 37 6.29 3.33 -14.87
C GLU A 37 6.59 3.00 -13.40
N LEU A 38 7.81 2.52 -13.10
CA LEU A 38 8.22 2.23 -11.74
C LEU A 38 8.28 3.50 -10.88
N LYS A 39 8.79 4.61 -11.41
CA LYS A 39 8.74 5.92 -10.73
C LYS A 39 7.30 6.36 -10.49
N SER A 40 6.42 6.23 -11.49
CA SER A 40 5.00 6.55 -11.37
C SER A 40 4.31 5.76 -10.25
N LEU A 41 4.55 4.45 -10.19
CA LEU A 41 4.03 3.58 -9.13
C LEU A 41 4.54 3.97 -7.73
N LEU A 42 5.82 4.33 -7.61
CA LEU A 42 6.40 4.82 -6.35
C LEU A 42 5.77 6.14 -5.91
N SER A 43 5.52 7.06 -6.85
CA SER A 43 4.82 8.32 -6.59
C SER A 43 3.36 8.10 -6.19
N ALA A 44 2.64 7.22 -6.90
CA ALA A 44 1.26 6.86 -6.57
C ALA A 44 1.16 6.25 -5.17
N ARG A 45 2.10 5.37 -4.80
CA ARG A 45 2.19 4.85 -3.42
C ARG A 45 2.40 5.96 -2.39
N ALA A 46 3.30 6.90 -2.65
CA ALA A 46 3.57 8.00 -1.72
C ALA A 46 2.31 8.86 -1.51
N GLU A 47 1.55 9.08 -2.57
CA GLU A 47 0.25 9.76 -2.51
C GLU A 47 -0.79 8.95 -1.72
N SER A 48 -0.92 7.64 -1.97
CA SER A 48 -1.83 6.76 -1.21
C SER A 48 -1.52 6.78 0.29
N LYS A 49 -0.24 6.82 0.68
CA LYS A 49 0.17 6.98 2.09
C LYS A 49 -0.28 8.31 2.68
N ARG A 50 -0.19 9.40 1.90
CA ARG A 50 -0.63 10.73 2.31
C ARG A 50 -2.14 10.79 2.51
N ILE A 51 -2.91 10.23 1.59
CA ILE A 51 -4.37 10.13 1.68
C ILE A 51 -4.79 9.31 2.90
N ALA A 52 -4.11 8.18 3.13
CA ALA A 52 -4.32 7.34 4.31
C ALA A 52 -3.84 7.98 5.63
N ARG A 53 -3.35 9.23 5.62
CA ARG A 53 -2.79 9.93 6.78
C ARG A 53 -1.74 9.10 7.54
N SER A 54 -1.00 8.25 6.82
CA SER A 54 0.05 7.40 7.39
C SER A 54 1.20 8.27 7.93
N SER A 55 1.61 8.00 9.16
CA SER A 55 2.70 8.73 9.84
C SER A 55 4.10 8.40 9.30
N ASN A 56 4.24 7.27 8.59
CA ASN A 56 5.51 6.79 8.07
C ASN A 56 5.86 7.41 6.72
N GLN A 57 6.64 8.49 6.73
CA GLN A 57 7.21 9.10 5.53
C GLN A 57 8.57 8.50 5.15
N THR A 58 8.84 8.41 3.85
CA THR A 58 10.16 8.03 3.36
C THR A 58 11.08 9.24 3.41
N MET A 59 12.10 9.19 4.26
CA MET A 59 13.07 10.28 4.44
C MET A 59 14.22 10.15 3.44
N ILE A 60 14.68 11.29 2.91
CA ILE A 60 15.95 11.37 2.17
C ILE A 60 17.09 11.13 3.17
N GLN A 61 18.05 10.30 2.78
CA GLN A 61 19.21 9.94 3.61
C GLN A 61 20.49 10.57 3.05
N ALA A 62 21.57 10.55 3.82
CA ALA A 62 22.87 11.06 3.37
C ALA A 62 23.46 10.21 2.22
N GLU A 63 23.20 8.91 2.23
CA GLU A 63 23.70 7.93 1.27
C GLU A 63 22.65 6.86 0.98
N GLY A 64 22.83 6.10 -0.10
CA GLY A 64 21.94 4.99 -0.44
C GLY A 64 20.51 5.42 -0.85
N ASN A 65 20.35 6.63 -1.39
CA ASN A 65 19.05 7.08 -1.88
C ASN A 65 18.67 6.34 -3.16
N ASN A 66 17.40 5.99 -3.30
CA ASN A 66 16.90 5.39 -4.53
C ASN A 66 16.72 6.44 -5.63
N PRO A 67 17.43 6.33 -6.78
CA PRO A 67 17.28 7.29 -7.87
C PRO A 67 15.83 7.43 -8.37
N LEU A 68 15.05 6.34 -8.42
CA LEU A 68 13.68 6.37 -8.93
C LEU A 68 12.75 7.16 -8.01
N LYS A 69 12.98 7.10 -6.69
CA LYS A 69 12.19 7.85 -5.70
C LYS A 69 12.55 9.33 -5.67
N PHE A 70 13.84 9.66 -5.72
CA PHE A 70 14.34 10.99 -5.36
C PHE A 70 14.80 11.86 -6.52
N SER A 71 15.01 11.30 -7.71
CA SER A 71 15.38 12.12 -8.88
C SER A 71 14.21 13.02 -9.30
N PRO A 72 14.46 14.30 -9.66
CA PRO A 72 13.42 15.20 -10.14
C PRO A 72 12.79 14.71 -11.45
N THR A 73 13.62 14.22 -12.37
CA THR A 73 13.18 13.75 -13.68
C THR A 73 13.58 12.30 -13.93
N ILE A 74 12.96 11.68 -14.93
CA ILE A 74 13.38 10.35 -15.39
C ILE A 74 14.78 10.39 -16.00
N ASP A 75 15.16 11.48 -16.66
CA ASP A 75 16.48 11.62 -17.28
C ASP A 75 17.58 11.62 -16.21
N ASP A 76 17.34 12.27 -15.08
CA ASP A 76 18.26 12.27 -13.94
C ASP A 76 18.34 10.88 -13.29
N ALA A 77 17.20 10.20 -13.11
CA ALA A 77 17.19 8.84 -12.61
C ALA A 77 17.98 7.88 -13.51
N MET A 78 17.76 7.96 -14.84
CA MET A 78 18.46 7.12 -15.82
C MET A 78 19.97 7.41 -15.84
N ARG A 79 20.37 8.67 -15.70
CA ARG A 79 21.79 9.05 -15.56
C ARG A 79 22.42 8.45 -14.31
N LEU A 80 21.70 8.39 -13.19
CA LEU A 80 22.20 7.79 -11.96
C LEU A 80 22.25 6.25 -12.02
N ILE A 81 21.25 5.63 -12.66
CA ILE A 81 21.16 4.17 -12.81
C ILE A 81 22.27 3.63 -13.74
N PHE A 82 22.51 4.31 -14.87
CA PHE A 82 23.47 3.85 -15.91
C PHE A 82 24.82 4.57 -15.88
N GLY A 83 24.94 5.66 -15.11
CA GLY A 83 26.16 6.42 -14.97
C GLY A 83 27.16 5.78 -14.00
N ARG A 84 28.17 6.56 -13.60
CA ARG A 84 29.13 6.14 -12.58
C ARG A 84 28.41 6.04 -11.23
N THR A 85 28.71 4.98 -10.48
CA THR A 85 28.21 4.81 -9.11
C THR A 85 28.69 5.97 -8.24
N THR A 86 27.78 6.51 -7.43
CA THR A 86 28.05 7.59 -6.48
C THR A 86 27.55 7.16 -5.10
N ALA A 87 28.27 7.47 -4.03
CA ALA A 87 27.91 7.04 -2.67
C ALA A 87 26.51 7.53 -2.24
N GLY A 88 26.05 8.67 -2.79
CA GLY A 88 24.75 9.24 -2.49
C GLY A 88 23.54 8.40 -2.95
N TYR A 89 23.73 7.47 -3.90
CA TYR A 89 22.64 6.74 -4.56
C TYR A 89 22.90 5.24 -4.67
N LEU A 90 21.84 4.45 -4.62
CA LEU A 90 21.89 3.02 -4.92
C LEU A 90 22.29 2.77 -6.38
N ASN A 91 22.99 1.65 -6.60
CA ASN A 91 23.20 1.14 -7.95
C ASN A 91 21.88 0.66 -8.58
N ALA A 92 21.91 0.39 -9.89
CA ALA A 92 20.73 -0.03 -10.65
C ALA A 92 20.00 -1.22 -10.01
N GLU A 93 20.70 -2.31 -9.71
CA GLU A 93 20.10 -3.54 -9.18
C GLU A 93 19.39 -3.28 -7.85
N LEU A 94 20.08 -2.69 -6.88
CA LEU A 94 19.52 -2.37 -5.56
C LEU A 94 18.38 -1.37 -5.65
N ALA A 95 18.45 -0.37 -6.54
CA ALA A 95 17.38 0.60 -6.72
C ALA A 95 16.08 -0.07 -7.21
N PHE A 96 16.17 -1.01 -8.14
CA PHE A 96 15.00 -1.75 -8.63
C PHE A 96 14.49 -2.75 -7.58
N GLU A 97 15.39 -3.51 -6.94
CA GLU A 97 15.02 -4.45 -5.88
C GLU A 97 14.29 -3.76 -4.73
N GLU A 98 14.83 -2.64 -4.24
CA GLU A 98 14.21 -1.86 -3.18
C GLU A 98 12.84 -1.35 -3.64
N SER A 99 12.73 -0.80 -4.85
CA SER A 99 11.46 -0.29 -5.40
C SER A 99 10.39 -1.38 -5.47
N PHE A 100 10.72 -2.57 -5.98
CA PHE A 100 9.77 -3.68 -6.06
C PHE A 100 9.45 -4.27 -4.69
N LYS A 101 10.44 -4.43 -3.81
CA LYS A 101 10.23 -4.86 -2.41
C LYS A 101 9.25 -3.94 -1.73
N ASP A 102 9.45 -2.64 -1.92
CA ASP A 102 8.56 -1.63 -1.42
C ASP A 102 7.15 -1.82 -1.98
N LEU A 103 6.96 -1.75 -3.29
CA LEU A 103 5.62 -1.84 -3.89
C LEU A 103 4.85 -3.08 -3.46
N LYS A 104 5.51 -4.25 -3.40
CA LYS A 104 4.92 -5.50 -2.89
C LYS A 104 4.49 -5.38 -1.42
N ALA A 105 5.36 -4.85 -0.57
CA ALA A 105 5.04 -4.66 0.84
C ALA A 105 3.84 -3.70 1.02
N HIS A 106 3.79 -2.63 0.25
CA HIS A 106 2.66 -1.70 0.27
C HIS A 106 1.34 -2.36 -0.15
N GLN A 107 1.34 -3.17 -1.20
CA GLN A 107 0.14 -3.85 -1.68
C GLN A 107 -0.42 -4.83 -0.64
N ILE A 108 0.45 -5.64 -0.02
CA ILE A 108 0.05 -6.58 1.03
C ILE A 108 -0.49 -5.84 2.26
N LYS A 109 0.21 -4.78 2.70
CA LYS A 109 -0.20 -3.97 3.85
C LYS A 109 -1.54 -3.29 3.63
N THR A 110 -1.76 -2.75 2.43
CA THR A 110 -3.02 -2.10 2.06
C THR A 110 -4.18 -3.07 2.18
N TYR A 111 -4.03 -4.30 1.64
CA TYR A 111 -5.08 -5.30 1.73
C TYR A 111 -5.35 -5.75 3.18
N SER A 112 -4.30 -6.02 3.94
CA SER A 112 -4.44 -6.40 5.36
C SER A 112 -5.09 -5.29 6.19
N ALA A 113 -4.68 -4.04 6.00
CA ALA A 113 -5.26 -2.89 6.69
C ALA A 113 -6.74 -2.71 6.36
N MET A 114 -7.12 -2.88 5.09
CA MET A 114 -8.52 -2.84 4.66
C MET A 114 -9.36 -3.93 5.33
N GLN A 115 -8.87 -5.17 5.43
CA GLN A 115 -9.58 -6.26 6.10
C GLN A 115 -9.78 -5.99 7.60
N HIS A 116 -8.76 -5.48 8.28
CA HIS A 116 -8.84 -5.18 9.72
C HIS A 116 -9.73 -3.97 10.00
N ALA A 117 -9.60 -2.91 9.21
CA ALA A 117 -10.44 -1.72 9.32
C ALA A 117 -11.92 -2.05 9.11
N LEU A 118 -12.24 -2.88 8.12
CA LEU A 118 -13.61 -3.33 7.89
C LEU A 118 -14.13 -4.13 9.09
N ARG A 119 -13.32 -5.03 9.68
CA ARG A 119 -13.70 -5.78 10.87
C ARG A 119 -14.02 -4.86 12.04
N MET A 120 -13.13 -3.91 12.34
CA MET A 120 -13.34 -2.91 13.42
C MET A 120 -14.59 -2.04 13.19
N LEU A 121 -14.92 -1.79 11.92
CA LEU A 121 -16.11 -1.04 11.56
C LEU A 121 -17.40 -1.81 11.89
N VAL A 122 -17.44 -3.11 11.59
CA VAL A 122 -18.68 -3.91 11.63
C VAL A 122 -18.85 -4.80 12.87
N GLU A 123 -17.78 -5.17 13.58
CA GLU A 123 -17.82 -6.16 14.66
C GLU A 123 -18.75 -5.74 15.81
N ASP A 124 -18.75 -4.46 16.17
CA ASP A 124 -19.68 -3.95 17.19
C ASP A 124 -21.13 -3.82 16.69
N LEU A 125 -21.35 -3.84 15.37
CA LEU A 125 -22.68 -3.75 14.76
C LEU A 125 -23.30 -5.13 14.49
N ASP A 126 -22.53 -6.21 14.69
CA ASP A 126 -23.04 -7.58 14.53
C ASP A 126 -24.24 -7.79 15.46
N PRO A 127 -25.42 -8.20 14.94
CA PRO A 127 -26.60 -8.49 15.75
C PRO A 127 -26.33 -9.48 16.90
N GLN A 128 -25.41 -10.44 16.71
CA GLN A 128 -24.98 -11.36 17.75
C GLN A 128 -24.17 -10.62 18.83
N ALA A 129 -23.20 -9.79 18.45
CA ALA A 129 -22.43 -8.98 19.39
C ALA A 129 -23.33 -7.97 20.15
N VAL A 130 -24.37 -7.44 19.51
CA VAL A 130 -25.40 -6.62 20.17
C VAL A 130 -26.16 -7.47 21.18
N ALA A 131 -26.64 -8.67 20.80
CA ALA A 131 -27.38 -9.56 21.69
C ALA A 131 -26.57 -10.02 22.91
N GLU A 132 -25.28 -10.31 22.73
CA GLU A 132 -24.35 -10.77 23.76
C GLU A 132 -23.97 -9.66 24.75
N SER A 133 -23.92 -8.40 24.28
CA SER A 133 -23.63 -7.25 25.15
C SER A 133 -24.77 -6.88 26.10
N MET A 134 -25.97 -7.42 25.85
CA MET A 134 -27.15 -7.15 26.68
C MET A 134 -27.22 -8.14 27.81
N ALA A 135 -27.44 -7.65 29.03
CA ALA A 135 -27.73 -8.51 30.16
C ALA A 135 -28.97 -9.38 29.86
N PRO A 136 -28.98 -10.67 30.26
CA PRO A 136 -30.18 -11.49 30.15
C PRO A 136 -31.31 -10.82 30.95
N ASP A 137 -32.50 -10.72 30.36
CA ASP A 137 -33.66 -10.11 31.03
C ASP A 137 -33.92 -10.84 32.37
N ARG A 138 -34.00 -10.08 33.48
CA ARG A 138 -34.30 -10.62 34.81
C ARG A 138 -35.54 -9.95 35.40
N GLY A 139 -36.43 -10.75 35.99
CA GLY A 139 -37.59 -10.24 36.73
C GLY A 139 -38.62 -9.52 35.86
N LEU A 140 -39.17 -8.41 36.37
CA LEU A 140 -40.22 -7.60 35.71
C LEU A 140 -39.78 -6.98 34.37
N GLU A 141 -38.48 -6.86 34.09
CA GLU A 141 -37.96 -6.31 32.83
C GLU A 141 -38.32 -7.16 31.60
N ALA A 142 -38.52 -8.47 31.79
CA ALA A 142 -38.97 -9.39 30.74
C ALA A 142 -40.45 -9.16 30.34
N LEU A 143 -41.23 -8.47 31.18
CA LEU A 143 -42.66 -8.24 31.00
C LEU A 143 -42.97 -6.84 30.44
N ILE A 144 -42.01 -5.90 30.48
CA ILE A 144 -42.24 -4.47 30.21
C ILE A 144 -41.73 -4.03 28.83
N GLY A 145 -40.82 -4.76 28.19
CA GLY A 145 -40.27 -4.37 26.88
C GLY A 145 -39.86 -5.54 26.00
N SER A 146 -40.00 -5.36 24.69
CA SER A 146 -39.48 -6.33 23.71
C SER A 146 -37.95 -6.26 23.71
N ARG A 147 -37.28 -7.37 24.04
CA ARG A 147 -35.81 -7.51 23.92
C ARG A 147 -35.31 -7.06 22.54
N LYS A 148 -36.10 -7.30 21.48
CA LYS A 148 -35.79 -6.85 20.12
C LYS A 148 -35.76 -5.33 19.97
N ALA A 149 -36.65 -4.60 20.66
CA ALA A 149 -36.64 -3.14 20.65
C ALA A 149 -35.38 -2.60 21.33
N LYS A 150 -35.01 -3.13 22.50
CA LYS A 150 -33.76 -2.78 23.19
C LYS A 150 -32.51 -3.10 22.35
N MET A 151 -32.51 -4.21 21.60
CA MET A 151 -31.44 -4.56 20.66
C MET A 151 -31.34 -3.54 19.52
N TRP A 152 -32.48 -3.10 18.97
CA TRP A 152 -32.51 -2.07 17.94
C TRP A 152 -31.98 -0.72 18.46
N ASP A 153 -32.42 -0.29 19.64
CA ASP A 153 -31.94 0.95 20.26
C ASP A 153 -30.42 0.90 20.50
N THR A 154 -29.90 -0.26 20.94
CA THR A 154 -28.46 -0.49 21.12
C THR A 154 -27.72 -0.43 19.78
N TYR A 155 -28.26 -1.05 18.73
CA TYR A 155 -27.68 -1.02 17.40
C TYR A 155 -27.60 0.42 16.85
N VAL A 156 -28.69 1.19 16.94
CA VAL A 156 -28.75 2.60 16.51
C VAL A 156 -27.75 3.43 17.30
N ALA A 157 -27.69 3.28 18.62
CA ALA A 157 -26.73 4.00 19.45
C ALA A 157 -25.27 3.70 19.05
N ARG A 158 -24.93 2.44 18.71
CA ARG A 158 -23.60 2.08 18.22
C ARG A 158 -23.30 2.65 16.84
N TRP A 159 -24.28 2.66 15.95
CA TRP A 159 -24.15 3.28 14.63
C TRP A 159 -23.88 4.78 14.76
N GLU A 160 -24.68 5.49 15.56
CA GLU A 160 -24.51 6.92 15.83
C GLU A 160 -23.15 7.20 16.48
N ALA A 161 -22.74 6.41 17.48
CA ALA A 161 -21.44 6.58 18.12
C ALA A 161 -20.27 6.43 17.12
N LYS A 162 -20.39 5.55 16.11
CA LYS A 162 -19.36 5.38 15.06
C LYS A 162 -19.40 6.45 13.98
N THR A 163 -20.55 7.06 13.70
CA THR A 163 -20.72 7.97 12.55
C THR A 163 -20.80 9.44 12.93
N ALA A 164 -21.38 9.79 14.08
CA ALA A 164 -21.55 11.17 14.55
C ALA A 164 -20.26 11.98 14.69
N PRO A 165 -19.08 11.40 15.00
CA PRO A 165 -17.83 12.16 15.03
C PRO A 165 -17.35 12.66 13.66
N PHE A 166 -17.97 12.22 12.57
CA PHE A 166 -17.44 12.39 11.21
C PHE A 166 -18.47 13.00 10.25
N GLU A 167 -17.98 13.84 9.32
CA GLU A 167 -18.82 14.52 8.33
C GLU A 167 -19.30 13.53 7.25
N ASP A 168 -18.43 12.64 6.79
CA ASP A 168 -18.77 11.57 5.83
C ASP A 168 -19.17 10.25 6.53
N GLY A 169 -19.50 10.32 7.83
CA GLY A 169 -20.02 9.21 8.63
C GLY A 169 -19.12 7.96 8.62
N LEU A 170 -19.62 6.88 8.01
CA LEU A 170 -18.90 5.59 7.98
C LEU A 170 -17.63 5.61 7.15
N VAL A 171 -17.55 6.45 6.10
CA VAL A 171 -16.37 6.48 5.22
C VAL A 171 -15.17 7.00 5.99
N ASP A 172 -15.35 8.09 6.74
CA ASP A 172 -14.32 8.65 7.61
C ASP A 172 -13.94 7.71 8.76
N ALA A 173 -14.93 7.07 9.39
CA ALA A 173 -14.68 6.07 10.42
C ALA A 173 -13.81 4.90 9.88
N PHE A 174 -14.13 4.42 8.67
CA PHE A 174 -13.32 3.42 7.99
C PHE A 174 -11.91 3.92 7.69
N MET A 175 -11.76 5.13 7.15
CA MET A 175 -10.46 5.70 6.80
C MET A 175 -9.56 5.90 8.04
N LEU A 176 -10.15 6.22 9.20
CA LEU A 176 -9.44 6.28 10.47
C LEU A 176 -8.88 4.91 10.87
N TYR A 177 -9.72 3.87 10.89
CA TYR A 177 -9.28 2.51 11.22
C TYR A 177 -8.28 1.96 10.19
N PHE A 178 -8.48 2.27 8.91
CA PHE A 178 -7.56 1.91 7.85
C PHE A 178 -6.17 2.50 8.10
N ALA A 179 -6.08 3.80 8.41
CA ALA A 179 -4.81 4.46 8.73
C ALA A 179 -4.09 3.80 9.91
N GLU A 180 -4.83 3.51 10.99
CA GLU A 180 -4.30 2.86 12.20
C GLU A 180 -3.76 1.45 11.90
N CYS A 181 -4.51 0.62 11.17
CA CYS A 181 -4.09 -0.72 10.79
C CYS A 181 -2.91 -0.69 9.80
N TYR A 182 -2.92 0.25 8.87
CA TYR A 182 -1.89 0.42 7.86
C TYR A 182 -0.53 0.79 8.48
N ASP A 183 -0.52 1.64 9.51
CA ASP A 183 0.69 2.01 10.24
C ASP A 183 1.18 0.89 11.17
N ARG A 184 0.28 0.16 11.83
CA ARG A 184 0.61 -0.97 12.72
C ARG A 184 1.25 -2.15 11.99
N GLY A 185 0.82 -2.45 10.76
CA GLY A 185 1.42 -3.49 9.92
C GLY A 185 2.86 -3.20 9.46
N GLY A 186 3.48 -2.12 9.95
CA GLY A 186 4.86 -1.73 9.71
C GLY A 186 5.88 -2.15 10.77
N LYS A 187 5.46 -2.81 11.85
CA LYS A 187 6.36 -3.36 12.88
C LYS A 187 6.61 -4.85 12.68
#